data_AF-A0A315BMY9-F1
#
_entry.id   AF-A0A315BMY9-F1
#
_cell.length_a   1.000
_cell.length_b   1.000
_cell.length_c   1.000
_cell.angle_alpha   90.00
_cell.angle_beta   90.00
_cell.angle_gamma   90.00
#
_symmetry.space_group_name_H-M   'P 1'
#
loop_
_entity.id
_entity.type
_entity.pdbx_description
1 polymer ?
#
loop_
_entity_poly.entity_id
_entity_poly.type
_entity_poly.pdbx_seq_one_letter_code
_entity_poly.pdbx_strand_id
1 'polypeptide(L)'
;MSQFFTSRFFQFLILPLFVVAWFVWTDPSKGADTLLRIQIWAQAFLVTGLAYTIAKSLLGKASSEELYDLVKQGNAAAGQAYLGVCLLRAIVLVGLLIFFAMLQR
;
A
#
# COMPACT_ATOMS: atom_id res chain seq x y z
N MET A 1 27.52 12.32 7.96
CA MET A 1 27.14 12.11 6.54
C MET A 1 26.16 10.95 6.47
N SER A 2 24.84 11.15 6.43
CA SER A 2 24.02 12.23 7.01
C SER A 2 22.65 11.62 7.29
N GLN A 3 22.07 11.87 8.47
CA GLN A 3 20.73 11.41 8.89
C GLN A 3 19.65 11.63 7.82
N PHE A 4 19.87 12.61 6.94
CA PHE A 4 19.05 12.95 5.79
C PHE A 4 18.78 11.77 4.84
N PHE A 5 19.80 10.99 4.44
CA PHE A 5 19.60 9.85 3.50
C PHE A 5 18.79 8.70 4.12
N THR A 6 18.81 8.59 5.44
CA THR A 6 17.98 7.66 6.23
C THR A 6 16.63 8.23 6.62
N SER A 7 16.34 9.50 6.33
CA SER A 7 15.07 10.12 6.69
C SER A 7 13.94 9.57 5.83
N ARG A 8 12.76 9.37 6.44
CA ARG A 8 11.53 8.96 5.71
C ARG A 8 11.19 9.95 4.60
N PHE A 9 11.40 11.23 4.84
CA PHE A 9 11.18 12.28 3.85
C PHE A 9 12.07 12.07 2.60
N PHE A 10 13.35 11.79 2.79
CA PHE A 10 14.24 11.51 1.67
C PHE A 10 13.84 10.22 0.93
N GLN A 11 13.58 9.14 1.67
CA GLN A 11 13.33 7.82 1.10
C GLN A 11 11.98 7.71 0.37
N PHE A 12 10.93 8.36 0.89
CA PHE A 12 9.57 8.22 0.35
C PHE A 12 9.13 9.38 -0.53
N LEU A 13 9.86 10.51 -0.55
CA LEU A 13 9.53 11.66 -1.39
C LEU A 13 10.65 12.01 -2.36
N ILE A 14 11.84 12.32 -1.86
CA ILE A 14 12.94 12.84 -2.68
C ILE A 14 13.48 11.76 -3.63
N LEU A 15 13.77 10.57 -3.12
CA LEU A 15 14.33 9.48 -3.91
C LEU A 15 13.38 9.05 -5.05
N PRO A 16 12.07 8.83 -4.83
CA PRO A 16 11.12 8.55 -5.92
C PRO A 16 11.04 9.66 -6.96
N LEU A 17 11.05 10.95 -6.55
CA LEU A 17 11.04 12.07 -7.48
C LEU A 17 12.30 12.10 -8.37
N PHE A 18 13.48 11.81 -7.81
CA PHE A 18 14.71 11.67 -8.59
C PHE A 18 14.63 10.52 -9.59
N VAL A 19 14.05 9.39 -9.19
CA VAL A 19 13.85 8.23 -10.08
C VAL A 19 12.89 8.58 -11.23
N VAL A 20 11.81 9.32 -10.95
CA VAL A 20 10.90 9.80 -12.01
C VAL A 20 11.61 10.76 -12.96
N ALA A 21 12.36 11.73 -12.45
CA ALA A 21 13.10 12.67 -13.27
C ALA A 21 14.15 11.96 -14.16
N TRP A 22 14.83 10.95 -13.60
CA TRP A 22 15.74 10.09 -14.35
C TRP A 22 15.04 9.32 -15.46
N PHE A 23 13.86 8.74 -15.19
CA PHE A 23 13.09 8.04 -16.22
C PHE A 23 12.67 8.98 -17.34
N VAL A 24 12.13 10.17 -17.04
CA VAL A 24 11.77 11.15 -18.06
C VAL A 24 12.97 11.50 -18.96
N TRP A 25 14.16 11.62 -18.37
CA TRP A 25 15.37 11.98 -19.12
C TRP A 25 15.94 10.83 -19.96
N THR A 26 15.82 9.59 -19.50
CA THR A 26 16.37 8.41 -20.18
C THR A 26 15.40 7.72 -21.13
N ASP A 27 14.14 8.16 -21.15
CA ASP A 27 13.07 7.55 -21.93
C ASP A 27 13.12 7.99 -23.41
N PRO A 28 13.40 7.07 -24.36
CA PRO A 28 13.44 7.38 -25.79
C PRO A 28 12.07 7.79 -26.35
N SER A 29 10.98 7.49 -25.64
CA SER A 29 9.61 7.88 -25.99
C SER A 29 9.22 9.31 -25.57
N LYS A 30 10.19 10.12 -25.10
CA LYS A 30 9.98 11.47 -24.54
C LYS A 30 9.03 11.50 -23.34
N GLY A 31 9.07 10.45 -22.51
CA GLY A 31 8.34 10.38 -21.24
C GLY A 31 6.94 9.76 -21.32
N ALA A 32 6.52 9.25 -22.48
CA ALA A 32 5.23 8.57 -22.61
C ALA A 32 5.19 7.26 -21.79
N ASP A 33 6.25 6.45 -21.86
CA ASP A 33 6.37 5.24 -21.05
C ASP A 33 6.52 5.57 -19.56
N THR A 34 7.20 6.68 -19.25
CA THR A 34 7.32 7.18 -17.88
C THR A 34 5.97 7.60 -17.30
N LEU A 35 5.11 8.26 -18.07
CA LEU A 35 3.75 8.62 -17.65
C LEU A 35 2.88 7.38 -17.38
N LEU A 36 2.98 6.35 -18.23
CA LEU A 36 2.30 5.07 -18.00
C LEU A 36 2.73 4.41 -16.69
N ARG A 37 4.04 4.43 -16.37
CA ARG A 37 4.56 3.92 -15.10
C ARG A 37 4.00 4.71 -13.92
N ILE A 38 4.02 6.04 -13.98
CA ILE A 38 3.45 6.89 -12.92
C ILE A 38 1.96 6.60 -12.72
N GLN A 39 1.21 6.43 -13.81
CA GLN A 39 -0.21 6.09 -13.77
C GLN A 39 -0.45 4.76 -13.06
N ILE A 40 0.34 3.72 -13.37
CA ILE A 40 0.25 2.42 -12.70
C ILE A 40 0.55 2.54 -11.20
N TRP A 41 1.57 3.32 -10.83
CA TRP A 41 1.92 3.55 -9.43
C TRP A 41 0.83 4.33 -8.68
N ALA A 42 0.26 5.36 -9.31
CA ALA A 42 -0.86 6.12 -8.76
C ALA A 42 -2.11 5.24 -8.59
N GLN A 43 -2.40 4.36 -9.57
CA GLN A 43 -3.47 3.37 -9.47
C GLN A 43 -3.21 2.40 -8.31
N ALA A 44 -2.00 1.84 -8.19
CA ALA A 44 -1.64 0.95 -7.09
C ALA A 44 -1.80 1.62 -5.72
N PHE A 45 -1.42 2.89 -5.60
CA PHE A 45 -1.59 3.69 -4.38
C PHE A 45 -3.08 3.94 -4.06
N LEU A 46 -3.88 4.24 -5.08
CA LEU A 46 -5.32 4.41 -4.94
C LEU A 46 -5.99 3.09 -4.51
N VAL A 47 -5.63 1.96 -5.12
CA VAL A 47 -6.14 0.64 -4.75
C VAL A 47 -5.80 0.29 -3.30
N THR A 48 -4.55 0.52 -2.88
CA THR A 48 -4.14 0.22 -1.51
C THR A 48 -4.81 1.13 -0.48
N GLY A 49 -4.97 2.43 -0.78
CA GLY A 49 -5.71 3.36 0.07
C GLY A 49 -7.20 3.00 0.19
N LEU A 50 -7.82 2.60 -0.92
CA LEU A 50 -9.22 2.15 -0.93
C LEU A 50 -9.40 0.85 -0.15
N ALA A 51 -8.48 -0.11 -0.35
CA ALA A 51 -8.45 -1.38 0.38
C ALA A 51 -8.35 -1.16 1.89
N TYR A 52 -7.46 -0.25 2.31
CA TYR A 52 -7.33 0.11 3.72
C TYR A 52 -8.61 0.73 4.27
N THR A 53 -9.23 1.64 3.54
CA THR A 53 -10.46 2.33 3.97
C THR A 53 -11.62 1.35 4.11
N ILE A 54 -11.82 0.46 3.13
CA ILE A 54 -12.85 -0.59 3.16
C ILE A 54 -12.59 -1.57 4.31
N ALA A 55 -11.36 -2.04 4.46
CA ALA A 55 -11.02 -2.93 5.57
C ALA A 55 -11.25 -2.24 6.92
N LYS A 56 -10.89 -0.95 7.05
CA LYS A 56 -11.12 -0.18 8.28
C LYS A 56 -12.61 0.02 8.56
N SER A 57 -13.44 0.28 7.56
CA SER A 57 -14.89 0.40 7.73
C SER A 57 -15.55 -0.92 8.16
N LEU A 58 -15.06 -2.05 7.65
CA LEU A 58 -15.56 -3.39 8.02
C LEU A 58 -15.15 -3.80 9.44
N LEU A 59 -13.98 -3.37 9.89
CA LEU A 59 -13.43 -3.71 11.21
C LEU A 59 -13.91 -2.77 12.33
N GLY A 60 -14.44 -1.58 11.99
CA GLY A 60 -14.96 -0.62 12.96
C GLY A 60 -13.92 -0.24 14.02
N LYS A 61 -14.24 -0.54 15.29
CA LYS A 61 -13.35 -0.28 16.45
C LYS A 61 -12.27 -1.35 16.66
N ALA A 62 -12.31 -2.48 15.96
CA ALA A 62 -11.30 -3.52 16.11
C ALA A 62 -9.94 -3.00 15.61
N SER A 63 -9.08 -2.61 16.55
CA SER A 63 -7.71 -2.22 16.25
C SER A 63 -6.83 -3.45 16.12
N SER A 64 -6.14 -3.58 14.99
CA SER A 64 -5.13 -4.64 14.81
C SER A 64 -4.00 -4.53 15.84
N GLU A 65 -3.76 -3.35 16.39
CA GLU A 65 -2.74 -3.10 17.41
C GLU A 65 -3.20 -3.63 18.78
N GLU A 66 -4.43 -3.33 19.20
CA GLU A 66 -5.00 -3.86 20.45
C GLU A 66 -5.11 -5.39 20.42
N LEU A 67 -5.54 -5.96 19.30
CA LEU A 67 -5.60 -7.42 19.14
C LEU A 67 -4.21 -8.06 19.20
N TYR A 68 -3.20 -7.42 18.63
CA TYR A 68 -1.83 -7.89 18.68
C TYR A 68 -1.24 -7.83 20.10
N ASP A 69 -1.55 -6.78 20.86
CA ASP A 69 -1.12 -6.66 22.25
C ASP A 69 -1.81 -7.69 23.16
N LEU A 70 -3.09 -7.97 22.93
CA LEU A 70 -3.84 -9.03 23.64
C LEU A 70 -3.31 -10.43 23.32
N VAL A 71 -2.82 -10.67 22.09
CA VAL A 71 -2.15 -11.92 21.72
C VAL A 71 -0.85 -12.09 22.48
N LYS A 72 -0.04 -11.02 22.60
CA LYS A 72 1.20 -11.05 23.39
C LYS A 72 0.95 -11.34 24.87
N GLN A 73 -0.23 -10.98 25.37
CA GLN A 73 -0.68 -11.29 26.73
C GLN A 73 -1.19 -12.74 26.90
N GLY A 74 -1.08 -13.58 25.86
CA GLY A 74 -1.44 -15.00 25.90
C GLY A 74 -2.91 -15.30 25.56
N ASN A 75 -3.68 -14.31 25.11
CA ASN A 75 -5.08 -14.53 24.74
C ASN A 75 -5.20 -15.12 23.32
N ALA A 76 -5.42 -16.43 23.24
CA ALA A 76 -5.56 -17.15 21.98
C ALA A 76 -6.76 -16.67 21.12
N ALA A 77 -7.85 -16.22 21.74
CA ALA A 77 -9.03 -15.72 21.02
C ALA A 77 -8.72 -14.40 20.28
N ALA A 78 -7.88 -13.54 20.87
CA ALA A 78 -7.40 -12.33 20.20
C ALA A 78 -6.55 -12.65 18.96
N GLY A 79 -5.84 -13.78 18.98
CA GLY A 79 -5.04 -14.26 17.85
C GLY A 79 -5.88 -14.67 16.66
N GLN A 80 -6.97 -15.39 16.92
CA GLN A 80 -7.92 -15.76 15.89
C GLN A 80 -8.61 -14.54 15.27
N ALA A 81 -8.97 -13.54 16.08
CA ALA A 81 -9.53 -12.28 15.61
C ALA A 81 -8.51 -11.46 14.78
N TYR A 82 -7.25 -11.38 15.21
CA TYR A 82 -6.17 -10.74 14.46
C TYR A 82 -5.94 -11.40 13.09
N LEU A 83 -5.93 -12.73 13.05
CA LEU A 83 -5.76 -13.48 11.81
C LEU A 83 -6.93 -13.23 10.86
N GLY A 84 -8.16 -13.17 11.37
CA GLY A 84 -9.35 -12.77 10.60
C GLY A 84 -9.24 -11.35 10.02
N VAL A 85 -8.73 -10.40 10.79
CA VAL A 85 -8.45 -9.02 10.33
C VAL A 85 -7.44 -9.00 9.17
N CYS A 86 -6.35 -9.75 9.29
CA CYS A 86 -5.34 -9.86 8.23
C CYS A 86 -5.93 -10.49 6.96
N LEU A 87 -6.72 -11.56 7.12
CA LEU A 87 -7.33 -12.28 6.01
C LEU A 87 -8.37 -11.42 5.28
N LEU A 88 -9.17 -10.65 6.01
CA LEU A 88 -10.11 -9.70 5.45
C LEU A 88 -9.40 -8.61 4.64
N ARG A 89 -8.30 -8.05 5.15
CA ARG A 89 -7.47 -7.09 4.39
C ARG A 89 -6.91 -7.70 3.11
N ALA A 90 -6.45 -8.94 3.15
CA ALA A 90 -5.94 -9.64 1.98
C ALA A 90 -7.05 -9.88 0.93
N ILE A 91 -8.24 -10.32 1.36
CA ILE A 91 -9.39 -10.53 0.46
C ILE A 91 -9.82 -9.21 -0.20
N VAL A 92 -9.90 -8.11 0.56
CA VAL A 92 -10.26 -6.79 0.02
C VAL A 92 -9.25 -6.34 -1.04
N LEU A 93 -7.94 -6.52 -0.77
CA LEU A 93 -6.89 -6.19 -1.73
C LEU A 93 -7.02 -7.04 -3.01
N VAL A 94 -7.18 -8.36 -2.88
CA VAL A 94 -7.33 -9.27 -4.01
C VAL A 94 -8.59 -8.95 -4.81
N GLY A 95 -9.72 -8.68 -4.15
CA GLY A 95 -10.97 -8.32 -4.80
C GLY A 95 -10.84 -7.05 -5.64
N LEU A 96 -10.13 -6.03 -5.12
CA LEU A 96 -9.86 -4.81 -5.87
C LEU A 96 -8.92 -5.06 -7.06
N LEU A 97 -7.85 -5.85 -6.89
CA LEU A 97 -6.95 -6.20 -7.98
C LEU A 97 -7.70 -6.91 -9.13
N ILE A 98 -8.57 -7.86 -8.80
CA ILE A 98 -9.40 -8.56 -9.79
C ILE A 98 -10.36 -7.57 -10.46
N PHE A 99 -11.03 -6.71 -9.69
CA PHE A 99 -11.95 -5.70 -10.22
C PHE A 99 -11.27 -4.76 -11.22
N PHE A 100 -10.08 -4.25 -10.89
CA PHE A 100 -9.32 -3.39 -11.80
C PHE A 100 -8.78 -4.16 -13.02
N ALA A 101 -8.36 -5.42 -12.84
CA ALA A 101 -7.95 -6.26 -13.97
C ALA A 101 -9.11 -6.53 -14.95
N MET A 102 -10.34 -6.64 -14.45
CA MET A 102 -11.53 -6.78 -15.30
C MET A 102 -11.86 -5.49 -16.07
N LEU A 103 -11.59 -4.32 -15.50
CA LEU A 103 -11.82 -3.01 -16.13
C LEU A 103 -10.78 -2.65 -17.21
N GLN A 104 -9.63 -3.32 -17.24
CA GLN A 104 -8.56 -3.10 -18.23
C GLN A 104 -8.73 -3.95 -19.50
N ARG A 105 -9.77 -4.80 -19.59
CA ARG A 105 -10.17 -5.51 -20.81
C ARG A 105 -11.21 -4.71 -21.59
#